data_AF-A0A5B0FSL4-F1
#
_entry.id   AF-A0A5B0FSL4-F1
#
_cell.length_a   1.000
_cell.length_b   1.000
_cell.length_c   1.000
_cell.angle_alpha   90.00
_cell.angle_beta   90.00
_cell.angle_gamma   90.00
#
_symmetry.space_group_name_H-M   'P 1'
#
loop_
_entity.id
_entity.type
_entity.pdbx_description
1 polymer ?
#
loop_
_entity_poly.entity_id
_entity_poly.type
_entity_poly.pdbx_seq_one_letter_code
_entity_poly.pdbx_strand_id
1 'polypeptide(L)' 'MAKPKKYPKSPKQSASLQTWENYKAKCAAVDKHNSQIVADKKKKEAVKKQVQQMKSKRK' A
#
# COMPACT_ATOMS: atom_id res chain seq x y z
N MET A 1 0.95 2.66 -11.70
CA MET A 1 0.91 1.94 -10.40
C MET A 1 -0.34 2.41 -9.68
N ALA A 2 -1.10 1.50 -9.09
CA ALA A 2 -2.22 1.89 -8.26
C ALA A 2 -1.72 2.86 -7.17
N LYS A 3 -2.48 3.92 -6.91
CA LYS A 3 -2.14 4.90 -5.86
C LYS A 3 -2.54 4.31 -4.51
N PRO A 4 -1.79 4.59 -3.42
CA PRO A 4 -2.22 4.20 -2.09
C PRO A 4 -3.57 4.85 -1.76
N LYS A 5 -4.44 4.09 -1.11
CA LYS A 5 -5.75 4.55 -0.63
C LYS A 5 -5.55 5.34 0.67
N LYS A 6 -6.33 6.40 0.83
CA LYS A 6 -6.40 7.15 2.11
C LYS A 6 -7.23 6.34 3.11
N TYR A 7 -6.88 6.47 4.39
CA TYR A 7 -7.69 5.90 5.46
C TYR A 7 -9.07 6.59 5.53
N PRO A 8 -10.14 5.85 5.85
CA PRO A 8 -11.45 6.43 6.08
C PRO A 8 -11.42 7.38 7.28
N LYS A 9 -12.35 8.34 7.34
CA LYS A 9 -12.49 9.24 8.49
C LYS A 9 -12.85 8.46 9.75
N SER A 10 -12.27 8.82 10.89
CA SER A 10 -12.55 8.18 12.16
C SER A 10 -14.02 8.39 12.58
N PRO A 11 -14.64 7.37 13.20
CA PRO A 11 -15.95 7.53 13.82
C PRO A 11 -15.87 8.49 15.01
N LYS A 12 -17.02 9.03 15.42
CA LYS A 12 -17.14 9.87 16.64
C LYS A 12 -16.76 9.04 17.88
N GLN A 13 -16.26 9.69 18.93
CA GLN A 13 -15.89 9.00 20.18
C GLN A 13 -17.05 8.25 20.82
N SER A 14 -18.27 8.80 20.73
CA SER A 14 -19.49 8.17 21.23
C SER A 14 -20.06 7.06 20.34
N ALA A 15 -19.38 6.71 19.25
CA ALA A 15 -19.85 5.64 18.37
C ALA A 15 -19.82 4.28 19.09
N SER A 16 -20.74 3.39 18.70
CA SER A 16 -20.84 2.04 19.27
C SER A 16 -19.58 1.20 19.01
N LEU A 17 -19.35 0.19 19.86
CA LEU A 17 -18.25 -0.76 19.71
C LEU A 17 -18.24 -1.40 18.32
N GLN A 18 -19.41 -1.83 17.81
CA GLN A 18 -19.55 -2.38 16.47
C GLN A 18 -19.07 -1.42 15.37
N THR A 19 -19.29 -0.11 15.54
CA THR A 19 -18.80 0.91 14.59
C THR A 19 -17.27 0.98 14.60
N TRP A 20 -16.67 0.90 15.78
CA TRP A 20 -15.21 0.86 15.95
C TRP A 20 -14.58 -0.40 15.36
N GLU A 21 -15.20 -1.57 15.54
CA GLU A 21 -14.75 -2.83 14.94
C GLU A 21 -14.81 -2.77 13.41
N ASN A 22 -15.92 -2.28 12.86
CA ASN A 22 -16.05 -2.06 11.41
C ASN A 22 -15.02 -1.06 10.88
N TYR A 23 -14.73 0.01 11.62
CA TYR A 23 -13.70 0.98 11.25
C TYR A 23 -12.30 0.34 11.26
N LYS A 24 -11.98 -0.46 12.28
CA LYS A 24 -10.72 -1.22 12.37
C LYS A 24 -10.55 -2.14 11.16
N ALA A 25 -11.60 -2.88 10.78
CA ALA A 25 -11.57 -3.75 9.60
C ALA A 25 -11.31 -2.96 8.30
N LYS A 26 -11.95 -1.80 8.12
CA LYS A 26 -11.73 -0.92 6.96
C LYS A 26 -10.30 -0.39 6.91
N CYS A 27 -9.74 0.03 8.04
CA CYS A 27 -8.36 0.48 8.12
C CYS A 27 -7.37 -0.64 7.77
N ALA A 28 -7.58 -1.86 8.29
CA ALA A 28 -6.74 -3.01 7.95
C ALA A 28 -6.78 -3.35 6.45
N ALA A 29 -7.95 -3.24 5.80
CA ALA A 29 -8.07 -3.44 4.37
C ALA A 29 -7.30 -2.39 3.54
N VAL A 30 -7.33 -1.12 3.98
CA VAL A 30 -6.54 -0.04 3.35
C VAL A 30 -5.05 -0.29 3.51
N ASP A 31 -4.60 -0.68 4.70
CA ASP A 31 -3.19 -0.96 4.96
C ASP A 31 -2.66 -2.13 4.13
N LYS A 32 -3.43 -3.24 4.05
CA LYS A 32 -3.11 -4.38 3.19
C LYS A 32 -2.96 -3.98 1.71
N HIS A 33 -3.88 -3.17 1.21
CA HIS A 33 -3.82 -2.68 -0.16
C HIS A 33 -2.60 -1.77 -0.41
N ASN A 34 -2.29 -0.90 0.54
CA ASN A 34 -1.17 0.04 0.42
C ASN A 34 0.18 -0.67 0.52
N SER A 35 0.33 -1.65 1.41
CA SER A 35 1.55 -2.45 1.54
C SER A 35 1.85 -3.24 0.27
N GLN A 36 0.83 -3.82 -0.39
CA GLN A 36 0.97 -4.46 -1.70
C GLN A 36 1.51 -3.50 -2.77
N ILE A 37 0.94 -2.29 -2.87
CA ILE A 37 1.40 -1.27 -3.81
C ILE A 37 2.87 -0.91 -3.58
N VAL A 38 3.27 -0.74 -2.32
CA VAL A 38 4.66 -0.41 -1.97
C VAL A 38 5.59 -1.57 -2.35
N ALA A 39 5.19 -2.81 -2.07
CA ALA A 39 5.95 -4.00 -2.43
C ALA A 39 6.14 -4.12 -3.94
N ASP A 40 5.07 -3.94 -4.72
CA ASP A 40 5.12 -4.02 -6.18
C ASP A 40 5.96 -2.90 -6.79
N LYS A 41 5.87 -1.68 -6.22
CA LYS A 41 6.74 -0.57 -6.61
C LYS A 41 8.20 -0.93 -6.36
N LYS A 42 8.54 -1.46 -5.18
CA LYS A 42 9.90 -1.85 -4.83
C LYS A 42 10.44 -2.95 -5.75
N LYS A 43 9.63 -3.96 -6.05
CA LYS A 43 9.98 -5.03 -7.02
C LYS A 43 10.24 -4.45 -8.41
N LYS A 44 9.36 -3.58 -8.90
CA LYS A 44 9.52 -2.94 -10.21
C LYS A 44 10.81 -2.11 -10.30
N GLU A 45 11.12 -1.34 -9.26
CA GLU A 45 12.34 -0.54 -9.22
C GLU A 45 13.60 -1.42 -9.15
N ALA A 46 13.56 -2.54 -8.42
CA ALA A 46 14.67 -3.50 -8.39
C ALA A 46 14.92 -4.12 -9.78
N VAL A 47 13.85 -4.58 -10.46
CA VAL A 47 13.94 -5.14 -11.82
C VAL A 47 14.49 -4.11 -12.81
N LYS A 48 14.01 -2.86 -12.76
CA LYS A 48 14.54 -1.78 -13.60
C LYS A 48 16.03 -1.58 -13.39
N LYS A 49 16.51 -1.54 -12.14
CA LYS A 49 17.94 -1.38 -11.83
C LYS A 49 18.77 -2.52 -12.40
N GLN A 50 18.31 -3.76 -12.25
CA GLN A 50 18.99 -4.93 -12.83
C GLN A 50 19.06 -4.86 -14.35
N VAL A 51 17.96 -4.49 -15.02
CA VAL A 51 17.93 -4.33 -16.49
C VAL A 51 18.87 -3.21 -16.95
N GLN A 52 18.93 -2.09 -16.23
CA GLN A 52 19.84 -0.99 -16.52
C GLN A 52 21.31 -1.43 -16.40
N GLN A 53 21.68 -2.13 -15.32
CA GLN A 53 23.02 -2.68 -15.11
C GLN A 53 23.42 -3.68 -16.21
N MET A 54 22.48 -4.55 -16.62
CA MET A 54 22.72 -5.50 -17.71
C MET A 54 22.98 -4.79 -19.04
N LYS A 55 22.22 -3.74 -19.34
CA LYS A 55 22.43 -2.93 -20.56
C LYS A 55 23.72 -2.12 -20.53
N SER A 56 24.09 -1.56 -19.37
CA SER A 56 25.32 -0.78 -19.25
C SER A 56 26.58 -1.64 -19.33
N LYS A 57 26.54 -2.89 -18.86
CA LYS A 57 27.67 -3.83 -18.93
C LYS A 57 27.91 -4.39 -20.33
N ARG A 58 26.93 -4.27 -21.23
CA ARG A 58 26.99 -4.77 -22.62
C ARG A 58 27.53 -3.71 -23.61
N LYS A 59 27.80 -2.49 -23.13
CA LYS A 59 28.35 -1.37 -23.89
C LYS A 59 29.80 -1.16 -23.47
#